data_AF-A0A940KPI5-F1
#
_entry.id   AF-A0A940KPI5-F1
#
_cell.length_a   1.000
_cell.length_b   1.000
_cell.length_c   1.000
_cell.angle_alpha   90.00
_cell.angle_beta   90.00
_cell.angle_gamma   90.00
#
_symmetry.space_group_name_H-M   'P 1'
#
loop_
_entity.id
_entity.type
_entity.pdbx_description
1 polymer ?
#
loop_
_entity_poly.entity_id
_entity_poly.type
_entity_poly.pdbx_seq_one_letter_code
_entity_poly.pdbx_strand_id
1 'polypeptide(L)'
;MRKARHILSKDWKDSRAEIDRIIKEQRIEPDRFRILDIHEDWKGIEDKVYQTFCQLDHPTSKPTYLWESFKQETVSLTKEKPWLYLDQLVDQNERVWFFDGGEKKSWFFEGFIKEIVTVIDESTYAIDEIYIASKKYEWLI
;
A
#
# COMPACT_ATOMS: atom_id res chain seq x y z
N MET A 1 -29.13 -10.67 -14.76
CA MET A 1 -28.76 -10.27 -13.38
C MET A 1 -27.60 -9.28 -13.44
N ARG A 2 -27.83 -8.00 -13.14
CA ARG A 2 -26.77 -6.98 -13.06
C ARG A 2 -26.19 -7.01 -11.65
N LYS A 3 -24.94 -7.48 -11.49
CA LYS A 3 -24.21 -7.38 -10.21
C LYS A 3 -23.99 -5.90 -9.87
N ALA A 4 -24.20 -5.58 -8.59
CA ALA A 4 -24.21 -4.24 -8.03
C ALA A 4 -22.87 -3.52 -8.23
N ARG A 5 -22.81 -2.61 -9.20
CA ARG A 5 -21.70 -1.67 -9.40
C ARG A 5 -21.64 -0.55 -8.34
N HIS A 6 -22.53 -0.58 -7.35
CA HIS A 6 -22.73 0.52 -6.39
C HIS A 6 -22.08 0.32 -5.02
N ILE A 7 -21.51 -0.86 -4.75
CA ILE A 7 -20.90 -1.18 -3.44
C ILE A 7 -19.43 -0.71 -3.41
N LEU A 8 -18.69 -0.91 -4.51
CA LEU A 8 -17.26 -0.57 -4.62
C LEU A 8 -16.94 0.93 -4.53
N SER A 9 -17.92 1.83 -4.60
CA SER A 9 -17.65 3.28 -4.54
C SER A 9 -17.76 3.88 -3.12
N LYS A 10 -18.13 3.08 -2.11
CA LYS A 10 -18.21 3.55 -0.73
C LYS A 10 -16.90 3.23 0.00
N ASP A 11 -16.45 1.98 -0.12
CA ASP A 11 -15.30 1.41 0.58
C ASP A 11 -13.94 2.15 0.38
N TRP A 12 -13.69 2.77 -0.78
CA TRP A 12 -12.39 3.40 -1.10
C TRP A 12 -12.15 4.80 -0.51
N LYS A 13 -13.22 5.56 -0.22
CA LYS A 13 -13.09 6.80 0.58
C LYS A 13 -12.88 6.45 2.04
N ASP A 14 -13.35 5.27 2.42
CA ASP A 14 -13.36 4.83 3.79
C ASP A 14 -11.97 4.35 4.25
N SER A 15 -11.13 3.77 3.37
CA SER A 15 -9.75 3.37 3.73
C SER A 15 -8.85 4.57 4.08
N ARG A 16 -8.79 5.61 3.24
CA ARG A 16 -7.99 6.82 3.52
C ARG A 16 -8.52 7.57 4.76
N ALA A 17 -9.83 7.68 4.90
CA ALA A 17 -10.45 8.32 6.06
C ALA A 17 -10.22 7.53 7.35
N GLU A 18 -10.20 6.19 7.28
CA GLU A 18 -9.84 5.34 8.40
C GLU A 18 -8.38 5.51 8.79
N ILE A 19 -7.45 5.47 7.84
CA ILE A 19 -6.03 5.66 8.14
C ILE A 19 -5.81 7.05 8.77
N ASP A 20 -6.48 8.10 8.27
CA ASP A 20 -6.47 9.43 8.88
C ASP A 20 -7.01 9.43 10.33
N ARG A 21 -8.09 8.68 10.58
CA ARG A 21 -8.63 8.48 11.93
C ARG A 21 -7.62 7.78 12.85
N ILE A 22 -6.99 6.70 12.39
CA ILE A 22 -6.00 5.94 13.17
C ILE A 22 -4.79 6.82 13.51
N ILE A 23 -4.27 7.58 12.55
CA ILE A 23 -3.18 8.54 12.79
C ILE A 23 -3.52 9.48 13.95
N LYS A 24 -4.75 10.01 13.97
CA LYS A 24 -5.23 10.93 15.01
C LYS A 24 -5.43 10.24 16.36
N GLU A 25 -6.07 9.07 16.36
CA GLU A 25 -6.36 8.29 17.59
C GLU A 25 -5.07 7.82 18.27
N GLN A 26 -4.12 7.31 17.47
CA GLN A 26 -2.82 6.81 17.94
C GLN A 26 -1.76 7.91 18.10
N ARG A 27 -2.10 9.17 17.76
CA ARG A 27 -1.21 10.33 17.80
C ARG A 27 0.11 10.09 17.06
N ILE A 28 0.01 9.52 15.87
CA ILE A 28 1.17 9.26 15.03
C ILE A 28 1.65 10.60 14.45
N GLU A 29 2.90 10.93 14.71
CA GLU A 29 3.49 12.16 14.21
C GLU A 29 3.65 12.12 12.68
N PRO A 30 3.43 13.25 11.95
CA PRO A 30 3.52 13.28 10.49
C PRO A 30 4.90 12.93 9.94
N ASP A 31 5.95 13.10 10.74
CA ASP A 31 7.29 12.66 10.36
C ASP A 31 7.45 11.15 10.53
N ARG A 32 6.61 10.45 11.29
CA ARG A 32 6.69 8.99 11.46
C ARG A 32 5.84 8.25 10.45
N PHE A 33 4.64 8.76 10.17
CA PHE A 33 3.76 8.25 9.13
C PHE A 33 2.82 9.35 8.66
N ARG A 34 2.61 9.45 7.35
CA ARG A 34 1.75 10.46 6.75
C ARG A 34 1.06 9.95 5.50
N ILE A 35 -0.12 10.52 5.27
CA ILE A 35 -0.83 10.40 4.01
C ILE A 35 -0.19 11.35 3.00
N LEU A 36 0.06 10.90 1.77
CA LEU A 36 0.52 11.81 0.72
C LEU A 36 -0.58 12.81 0.35
N ASP A 37 -0.16 14.07 0.20
CA ASP A 37 -1.01 15.18 -0.23
C ASP A 37 -1.45 14.98 -1.69
N ILE A 38 -2.59 15.57 -2.06
CA ILE A 38 -3.10 15.60 -3.44
C ILE A 38 -2.13 16.31 -4.41
N HIS A 39 -1.25 17.16 -3.88
CA HIS A 39 -0.24 17.89 -4.64
C HIS A 39 1.09 17.13 -4.79
N GLU A 40 1.26 16.03 -4.06
CA GLU A 40 2.43 15.16 -4.22
C GLU A 40 2.28 14.24 -5.44
N ASP A 41 3.40 13.82 -6.00
CA ASP A 41 3.46 13.02 -7.22
C ASP A 41 3.15 11.53 -6.94
N TRP A 42 1.94 11.26 -6.44
CA TRP A 42 1.44 9.90 -6.22
C TRP A 42 1.47 9.07 -7.50
N LYS A 43 1.21 9.72 -8.65
CA LYS A 43 1.21 9.04 -9.95
C LYS A 43 2.61 8.65 -10.38
N GLY A 44 3.60 9.51 -10.22
CA GLY A 44 5.00 9.17 -10.50
C GLY A 44 5.54 8.07 -9.59
N ILE A 45 5.11 8.04 -8.32
CA ILE A 45 5.43 6.93 -7.41
C ILE A 45 4.81 5.62 -7.93
N GLU A 46 3.50 5.63 -8.24
CA GLU A 46 2.77 4.48 -8.78
C GLU A 46 3.40 3.96 -10.07
N ASP A 47 3.63 4.84 -11.05
CA ASP A 47 4.23 4.49 -12.33
C ASP A 47 5.64 3.90 -12.12
N LYS A 48 6.42 4.44 -11.17
CA LYS A 48 7.76 3.92 -10.87
C LYS A 48 7.73 2.56 -10.17
N VAL A 49 6.78 2.31 -9.27
CA VAL A 49 6.54 0.97 -8.70
C VAL A 49 6.23 -0.02 -9.81
N TYR A 50 5.25 0.27 -10.68
CA TYR A 50 4.84 -0.67 -11.72
C TYR A 50 5.94 -0.94 -12.74
N GLN A 51 6.64 0.12 -13.21
CA GLN A 51 7.74 -0.05 -14.15
C GLN A 51 8.92 -0.83 -13.56
N THR A 52 9.15 -0.74 -12.26
CA THR A 52 10.25 -1.45 -11.59
C THR A 52 9.88 -2.91 -11.35
N PHE A 53 8.70 -3.17 -10.81
CA PHE A 53 8.36 -4.49 -10.26
C PHE A 53 7.43 -5.33 -11.14
N CYS A 54 6.66 -4.74 -12.07
CA CYS A 54 5.63 -5.44 -12.84
C CYS A 54 5.96 -5.57 -14.33
N GLN A 55 5.76 -6.75 -14.91
CA GLN A 55 5.71 -6.99 -16.34
C GLN A 55 4.46 -6.33 -16.90
N LEU A 56 4.65 -5.35 -17.79
CA LEU A 56 3.59 -4.55 -18.36
C LEU A 56 3.51 -4.80 -19.87
N ASP A 57 2.30 -4.97 -20.39
CA ASP A 57 2.07 -5.10 -21.83
C ASP A 57 2.26 -3.77 -22.58
N HIS A 58 2.09 -2.64 -21.87
CA HIS A 58 2.31 -1.30 -22.39
C HIS A 58 2.94 -0.40 -21.31
N PRO A 59 3.79 0.60 -21.65
CA PRO A 59 4.39 1.51 -20.66
C PRO A 59 3.39 2.28 -19.77
N THR A 60 2.12 2.35 -20.16
CA THR A 60 1.06 3.03 -19.43
C THR A 60 -0.03 2.08 -18.93
N SER A 61 0.12 0.76 -19.13
CA SER A 61 -0.83 -0.21 -18.60
C SER A 61 -0.65 -0.35 -17.10
N LYS A 62 -1.77 -0.54 -16.38
CA LYS A 62 -1.77 -0.86 -14.97
C LYS A 62 -2.15 -2.33 -14.79
N PRO A 63 -1.41 -3.10 -13.98
CA PRO A 63 -1.86 -4.45 -13.63
C PRO A 63 -3.17 -4.35 -12.86
N THR A 64 -4.07 -5.32 -13.06
CA THR A 64 -5.32 -5.40 -12.27
C THR A 64 -5.03 -5.87 -10.85
N TYR A 65 -4.13 -6.86 -10.73
CA TYR A 65 -3.54 -7.32 -9.49
C TYR A 65 -2.02 -7.32 -9.65
N LEU A 66 -1.30 -6.62 -8.77
CA LEU A 66 0.16 -6.45 -8.91
C LEU A 66 0.87 -7.80 -8.84
N TRP A 67 0.42 -8.68 -7.93
CA TRP A 67 1.04 -9.98 -7.68
C TRP A 67 1.00 -10.96 -8.86
N GLU A 68 0.05 -10.80 -9.78
CA GLU A 68 0.00 -11.59 -11.02
C GLU A 68 1.02 -11.13 -12.07
N SER A 69 1.59 -9.93 -11.88
CA SER A 69 2.37 -9.25 -12.90
C SER A 69 3.84 -9.09 -12.52
N PHE A 70 4.35 -9.68 -11.43
CA PHE A 70 5.72 -9.42 -11.02
C PHE A 70 6.78 -9.91 -12.02
N LYS A 71 7.80 -9.07 -12.31
CA LYS A 71 8.91 -9.40 -13.22
C LYS A 71 9.90 -10.41 -12.62
N GLN A 72 10.03 -10.36 -11.30
CA GLN A 72 11.06 -11.07 -10.55
C GLN A 72 10.47 -12.34 -9.98
N GLU A 73 11.33 -13.32 -9.69
CA GLU A 73 10.93 -14.47 -8.89
C GLU A 73 10.41 -13.97 -7.53
N THR A 74 9.24 -14.44 -7.15
CA THR A 74 8.59 -14.06 -5.90
C THR A 74 8.58 -15.23 -4.94
N VAL A 75 8.71 -14.89 -3.66
CA VAL A 75 8.57 -15.84 -2.56
C VAL A 75 7.42 -15.37 -1.70
N SER A 76 6.62 -16.31 -1.23
CA SER A 76 5.51 -16.03 -0.32
C SER A 76 5.60 -16.89 0.92
N LEU A 77 5.21 -16.30 2.05
CA LEU A 77 5.11 -16.97 3.33
C LEU A 77 3.71 -16.76 3.87
N THR A 78 3.02 -17.86 4.16
CA THR A 78 1.71 -17.80 4.80
C THR A 78 1.89 -17.87 6.31
N LYS A 79 1.47 -16.82 7.00
CA LYS A 79 1.50 -16.70 8.46
C LYS A 79 0.18 -16.12 8.96
N GLU A 80 -0.17 -16.41 10.20
CA GLU A 80 -1.20 -15.66 10.91
C GLU A 80 -0.66 -14.25 11.19
N LYS A 81 -1.43 -13.22 10.85
CA LYS A 81 -1.05 -11.79 10.97
C LYS A 81 0.35 -11.50 10.40
N PRO A 82 0.58 -11.68 9.08
CA PRO A 82 1.91 -11.57 8.48
C PRO A 82 2.57 -10.20 8.66
N TRP A 83 1.78 -9.13 8.82
CA TRP A 83 2.29 -7.78 9.07
C TRP A 83 3.15 -7.67 10.33
N LEU A 84 2.94 -8.53 11.34
CA LEU A 84 3.73 -8.54 12.58
C LEU A 84 5.20 -8.95 12.38
N TYR A 85 5.57 -9.42 11.19
CA TYR A 85 6.93 -9.83 10.84
C TYR A 85 7.64 -8.83 9.93
N LEU A 86 7.00 -7.71 9.56
CA LEU A 86 7.60 -6.71 8.67
C LEU A 86 8.86 -6.08 9.26
N ASP A 87 8.94 -5.98 10.59
CA ASP A 87 10.11 -5.47 11.31
C ASP A 87 11.35 -6.40 11.21
N GLN A 88 11.16 -7.65 10.80
CA GLN A 88 12.24 -8.61 10.52
C GLN A 88 12.68 -8.57 9.05
N LEU A 89 11.85 -8.02 8.16
CA LEU A 89 12.09 -7.98 6.72
C LEU A 89 12.63 -6.63 6.25
N VAL A 90 12.30 -5.55 6.96
CA VAL A 90 12.60 -4.18 6.56
C VAL A 90 13.29 -3.44 7.72
N ASP A 91 14.29 -2.64 7.41
CA ASP A 91 14.99 -1.81 8.40
C ASP A 91 14.00 -0.85 9.09
N GLN A 92 13.97 -0.87 10.41
CA GLN A 92 13.08 -0.03 11.22
C GLN A 92 13.32 1.47 11.05
N ASN A 93 14.49 1.86 10.53
CA ASN A 93 14.85 3.25 10.24
C ASN A 93 14.67 3.62 8.76
N GLU A 94 14.24 2.69 7.91
CA GLU A 94 13.91 2.98 6.52
C GLU A 94 12.51 3.60 6.42
N ARG A 95 12.41 4.74 5.74
CA ARG A 95 11.12 5.25 5.26
C ARG A 95 10.74 4.56 3.98
N VAL A 96 9.51 4.06 3.92
CA VAL A 96 8.99 3.27 2.81
C VAL A 96 7.71 3.87 2.26
N TRP A 97 7.33 3.44 1.06
CA TRP A 97 5.99 3.65 0.53
C TRP A 97 5.08 2.54 1.04
N PHE A 98 3.89 2.91 1.51
CA PHE A 98 2.80 2.00 1.84
C PHE A 98 1.60 2.36 0.99
N PHE A 99 0.94 1.39 0.37
CA PHE A 99 -0.22 1.65 -0.48
C PHE A 99 -1.15 0.44 -0.60
N ASP A 100 -2.40 0.71 -0.95
CA ASP A 100 -3.38 -0.33 -1.25
C ASP A 100 -3.35 -0.74 -2.73
N GLY A 101 -3.55 -2.03 -3.02
CA GLY A 101 -3.57 -2.60 -4.36
C GLY A 101 -4.91 -2.40 -5.11
N GLY A 102 -5.60 -1.29 -4.90
CA GLY A 102 -6.97 -1.12 -5.39
C GLY A 102 -7.11 -1.09 -6.92
N GLU A 103 -8.16 -1.74 -7.47
CA GLU A 103 -8.42 -1.91 -8.92
C GLU A 103 -8.47 -0.61 -9.77
N LYS A 104 -8.62 0.58 -9.16
CA LYS A 104 -8.81 1.84 -9.88
C LYS A 104 -7.87 2.97 -9.48
N LYS A 105 -7.56 3.07 -8.20
CA LYS A 105 -6.69 4.09 -7.62
C LYS A 105 -6.11 3.54 -6.32
N SER A 106 -4.80 3.63 -6.19
CA SER A 106 -4.09 3.35 -4.96
C SER A 106 -3.92 4.63 -4.14
N TRP A 107 -4.14 4.55 -2.84
CA TRP A 107 -3.71 5.56 -1.90
C TRP A 107 -2.30 5.27 -1.45
N PHE A 108 -1.44 6.28 -1.56
CA PHE A 108 -0.06 6.19 -1.14
C PHE A 108 0.16 6.93 0.17
N PHE A 109 0.96 6.30 1.01
CA PHE A 109 1.37 6.75 2.32
C PHE A 109 2.88 6.61 2.42
N GLU A 110 3.47 7.40 3.31
CA GLU A 110 4.89 7.32 3.63
C GLU A 110 5.05 7.13 5.14
N GLY A 111 5.90 6.20 5.55
CA GLY A 111 6.23 6.07 6.97
C GLY A 111 7.28 5.01 7.26
N PHE A 112 7.50 4.76 8.54
CA PHE A 112 8.32 3.66 9.02
C PHE A 112 7.46 2.43 9.30
N ILE A 113 8.08 1.26 9.29
CA ILE A 113 7.40 -0.04 9.45
C ILE A 113 6.64 -0.15 10.75
N LYS A 114 7.18 0.38 11.85
CA LYS A 114 6.51 0.36 13.15
C LYS A 114 5.13 0.99 13.07
N GLU A 115 5.03 2.19 12.49
CA GLU A 115 3.77 2.90 12.35
C GLU A 115 2.85 2.26 11.30
N ILE A 116 3.39 1.69 10.23
CA ILE A 116 2.60 0.91 9.26
C ILE A 116 1.94 -0.30 9.94
N VAL A 117 2.68 -1.04 10.76
CA VAL A 117 2.15 -2.18 11.52
C VAL A 117 1.04 -1.73 12.47
N THR A 118 1.20 -0.60 13.16
CA THR A 118 0.12 -0.02 13.98
C THR A 118 -1.11 0.33 13.15
N VAL A 119 -0.93 0.95 11.97
CA VAL A 119 -2.04 1.29 11.08
C VAL A 119 -2.79 0.06 10.60
N ILE A 120 -2.08 -1.03 10.26
CA ILE A 120 -2.69 -2.28 9.82
C ILE A 120 -3.45 -2.96 10.97
N ASP A 121 -2.87 -3.04 12.17
CA ASP A 121 -3.49 -3.77 13.30
C ASP A 121 -4.74 -3.04 13.85
N GLU A 122 -4.80 -1.71 13.71
CA GLU A 122 -5.95 -0.88 14.12
C GLU A 122 -7.01 -0.68 13.02
N SER A 123 -6.71 -1.08 11.77
CA SER A 123 -7.65 -0.96 10.66
C SER A 123 -8.78 -1.98 10.80
N THR A 124 -10.01 -1.49 10.68
CA THR A 124 -11.23 -2.30 10.73
C THR A 124 -11.70 -2.72 9.34
N TYR A 125 -11.17 -2.09 8.29
CA TYR A 125 -11.35 -2.57 6.92
C TYR A 125 -10.45 -3.77 6.67
N ALA A 126 -11.01 -4.80 6.01
CA ALA A 126 -10.19 -5.81 5.38
C ALA A 126 -9.40 -5.12 4.27
N ILE A 127 -8.14 -4.76 4.54
CA ILE A 127 -7.26 -4.32 3.48
C ILE A 127 -6.86 -5.58 2.72
N ASP A 128 -7.66 -5.91 1.69
CA ASP A 128 -7.55 -7.16 0.94
C ASP A 128 -6.16 -7.33 0.29
N GLU A 129 -5.55 -6.22 -0.11
CA GLU A 129 -4.26 -6.18 -0.79
C GLU A 129 -3.49 -4.91 -0.40
N ILE A 130 -2.38 -5.10 0.32
CA ILE A 130 -1.45 -4.03 0.71
C ILE A 130 -0.08 -4.30 0.12
N TYR A 131 0.63 -3.20 -0.12
CA TYR A 131 1.98 -3.22 -0.63
C TYR A 131 2.89 -2.28 0.15
N ILE A 132 4.13 -2.71 0.33
CA ILE A 132 5.20 -1.91 0.89
C ILE A 132 6.38 -1.91 -0.06
N ALA A 133 6.84 -0.74 -0.47
CA ALA A 133 7.97 -0.60 -1.38
C ALA A 133 9.07 0.28 -0.77
N SER A 134 10.33 -0.10 -0.96
CA SER A 134 11.44 0.80 -0.67
C SER A 134 11.30 2.08 -1.50
N LYS A 135 11.61 3.25 -0.91
CA LYS A 135 11.69 4.52 -1.66
C LYS A 135 12.82 4.52 -2.69
N LYS A 136 13.79 3.62 -2.56
CA LYS A 136 14.85 3.37 -3.54
C LYS A 136 14.41 2.42 -4.66
N TYR A 137 13.24 1.80 -4.53
CA TYR A 137 12.67 0.82 -5.45
C TYR A 137 13.54 -0.45 -5.59
N GLU A 138 14.24 -0.82 -4.52
CA GLU A 138 15.08 -2.02 -4.47
C GLU A 138 14.28 -3.29 -4.17
N TRP A 139 13.13 -3.16 -3.49
CA TRP A 139 12.25 -4.27 -3.12
C TRP A 139 10.79 -3.82 -3.00
N LEU A 140 9.88 -4.79 -3.11
CA LEU A 140 8.43 -4.69 -2.94
C LEU A 140 7.97 -5.92 -2.14
N ILE A 141 7.13 -5.71 -1.13
CA ILE A 141 6.50 -6.74 -0.29
C ILE A 141 4.98 -6.62 -0.42
#